data_AF-A0A3C0TWR6-F1
#
_entry.id   AF-A0A3C0TWR6-F1
#
_cell.length_a   1.000
_cell.length_b   1.000
_cell.length_c   1.000
_cell.angle_alpha   90.00
_cell.angle_beta   90.00
_cell.angle_gamma   90.00
#
_symmetry.space_group_name_H-M   'P 1'
#
loop_
_entity.id
_entity.type
_entity.pdbx_description
1 polymer ?
#
loop_
_entity_poly.entity_id
_entity_poly.type
_entity_poly.pdbx_seq_one_letter_code
_entity_poly.pdbx_strand_id
1 'polypeptide(L)'
;MSNPLHPFRGLHMTPADFIMPAEWERHQRCWMAWPCRESLWGSPAELEKARAAYASVANAIARFEPVTMVARPEHRADVRKACGSGVQVKDHAIDDSWLRDTGPSFVRDARGHLSGVAWRFNGWGGKYQPHNRDASFAASLLEDLGLPCLKAPMVAEGGAIHVDGEGTLLTTRQCLLNVNRNPGMAQSDIERILGEFLGVRKIIWLNEGLSGDETDGHIDNVVCFAAPGKLILQGCEDPADANFRIAKDNHALLAEETDAAGRRFEIIRLPLPGPRFDAHGKRLTLSYVNYYVA
;
A
#
# COMPACT_ATOMS: atom_id res chain seq x y z
N MET A 1 -23.85 -9.27 39.89
CA MET A 1 -22.59 -8.61 39.52
C MET A 1 -22.43 -8.76 38.02
N SER A 2 -22.78 -7.71 37.30
CA SER A 2 -22.95 -7.65 35.86
C SER A 2 -21.61 -7.40 35.17
N ASN A 3 -21.29 -8.26 34.22
CA ASN A 3 -20.11 -8.20 33.35
C ASN A 3 -20.18 -6.95 32.44
N PRO A 4 -19.15 -6.10 32.35
CA PRO A 4 -19.21 -4.88 31.57
C PRO A 4 -19.09 -5.15 30.06
N LEU A 5 -20.23 -4.99 29.39
CA LEU A 5 -20.45 -4.40 28.06
C LEU A 5 -19.24 -4.30 27.10
N HIS A 6 -19.25 -5.15 26.07
CA HIS A 6 -18.55 -4.94 24.79
C HIS A 6 -18.95 -3.59 24.17
N PRO A 7 -18.01 -2.66 23.87
CA PRO A 7 -18.33 -1.40 23.23
C PRO A 7 -18.11 -1.49 21.71
N PHE A 8 -18.91 -2.28 21.00
CA PHE A 8 -18.99 -2.19 19.53
C PHE A 8 -20.43 -2.42 19.06
N ARG A 9 -21.27 -1.39 19.25
CA ARG A 9 -22.51 -1.21 18.48
C ARG A 9 -22.24 -0.14 17.42
N GLY A 10 -22.01 -0.57 16.18
CA GLY A 10 -21.85 0.31 15.03
C GLY A 10 -21.68 -0.52 13.76
N LEU A 11 -22.76 -0.61 12.98
CA LEU A 11 -22.99 -1.46 11.80
C LEU A 11 -22.91 -2.98 12.05
N HIS A 12 -24.08 -3.61 12.12
CA HIS A 12 -24.21 -4.98 11.65
C HIS A 12 -23.88 -5.00 10.16
N MET A 13 -22.62 -5.26 9.84
CA MET A 13 -22.23 -5.68 8.49
C MET A 13 -22.86 -7.05 8.30
N THR A 14 -23.99 -7.12 7.59
CA THR A 14 -24.20 -8.31 6.75
C THR A 14 -22.96 -8.40 5.86
N PRO A 15 -22.35 -9.58 5.64
CA PRO A 15 -21.31 -9.69 4.63
C PRO A 15 -21.90 -9.21 3.31
N ALA A 16 -21.64 -7.95 2.95
CA ALA A 16 -21.67 -7.56 1.57
C ALA A 16 -20.39 -8.16 1.02
N ASP A 17 -20.52 -8.96 -0.04
CA ASP A 17 -19.38 -9.51 -0.75
C ASP A 17 -18.63 -8.34 -1.42
N PHE A 18 -17.84 -7.61 -0.62
CA PHE A 18 -16.98 -6.55 -1.11
C PHE A 18 -15.87 -7.18 -1.91
N ILE A 19 -15.49 -6.55 -3.01
CA ILE A 19 -14.33 -6.93 -3.79
C ILE A 19 -13.45 -5.70 -3.90
N MET A 20 -12.18 -5.84 -3.50
CA MET A 20 -11.14 -4.91 -3.91
C MET A 20 -10.76 -5.22 -5.36
N PRO A 21 -11.02 -4.31 -6.32
CA PRO A 21 -10.67 -4.52 -7.71
C PRO A 21 -9.16 -4.59 -7.88
N ALA A 22 -8.72 -5.22 -8.95
CA ALA A 22 -7.30 -5.24 -9.30
C ALA A 22 -6.82 -3.85 -9.72
N GLU A 23 -5.52 -3.56 -9.52
CA GLU A 23 -4.96 -2.24 -9.84
C GLU A 23 -4.89 -1.95 -11.36
N TRP A 24 -5.07 -2.95 -12.23
CA TRP A 24 -5.20 -2.72 -13.68
C TRP A 24 -6.64 -2.45 -14.13
N GLU A 25 -7.61 -2.53 -13.23
CA GLU A 25 -8.99 -2.15 -13.57
C GLU A 25 -9.12 -0.63 -13.72
N ARG A 26 -10.19 -0.18 -14.39
CA ARG A 26 -10.36 1.25 -14.68
C ARG A 26 -10.45 2.09 -13.41
N HIS A 27 -9.57 3.08 -13.32
CA HIS A 27 -9.56 4.08 -12.28
C HIS A 27 -10.39 5.31 -12.65
N GLN A 28 -10.86 6.00 -11.61
CA GLN A 28 -11.40 7.35 -11.76
C GLN A 28 -10.32 8.43 -11.58
N ARG A 29 -9.31 8.15 -10.76
CA ARG A 29 -8.19 9.05 -10.44
C ARG A 29 -7.11 8.37 -9.60
N CYS A 30 -5.93 8.98 -9.59
CA CYS A 30 -4.84 8.69 -8.69
C CYS A 30 -4.80 9.70 -7.54
N TRP A 31 -4.53 9.23 -6.32
CA TRP A 31 -4.30 10.06 -5.14
C TRP A 31 -2.83 9.98 -4.73
N MET A 32 -2.19 11.14 -4.59
CA MET A 32 -0.80 11.27 -4.11
C MET A 32 -0.76 12.25 -2.93
N ALA A 33 0.25 12.17 -2.07
CA ALA A 33 0.49 13.20 -1.05
C ALA A 33 1.81 13.92 -1.30
N TRP A 34 1.83 15.21 -0.98
CA TRP A 34 2.98 16.08 -1.18
C TRP A 34 4.02 15.86 -0.07
N PRO A 35 5.31 15.63 -0.39
CA PRO A 35 6.35 15.46 0.63
C PRO A 35 6.42 16.63 1.61
N CYS A 36 6.29 16.31 2.91
CA CYS A 36 6.23 17.31 3.98
C CYS A 36 7.05 16.99 5.24
N ARG A 37 7.60 15.78 5.38
CA ARG A 37 8.39 15.37 6.54
C ARG A 37 9.88 15.57 6.29
N GLU A 38 10.43 16.72 6.66
CA GLU A 38 11.87 17.02 6.47
C GLU A 38 12.81 15.96 7.07
N SER A 39 12.47 15.42 8.25
CA SER A 39 13.30 14.43 8.95
C SER A 39 13.47 13.12 8.17
N LEU A 40 12.57 12.80 7.23
CA LEU A 40 12.69 11.63 6.35
C LEU A 40 13.75 11.85 5.26
N TRP A 41 13.86 13.08 4.77
CA TRP A 41 14.73 13.42 3.64
C TRP A 41 16.08 14.00 4.09
N GLY A 42 16.26 14.25 5.39
CA GLY A 42 17.53 14.65 6.01
C GLY A 42 17.88 16.13 5.90
N SER A 43 17.40 16.84 4.86
CA SER A 43 17.54 18.30 4.76
C SER A 43 16.43 18.94 3.92
N PRO A 44 16.20 20.26 4.06
CA PRO A 44 15.28 21.00 3.19
C PRO A 44 15.62 20.86 1.70
N ALA A 45 16.91 20.84 1.34
CA ALA A 45 17.33 20.71 -0.07
C ALA A 45 17.00 19.33 -0.65
N GLU A 46 17.14 18.26 0.12
CA GLU A 46 16.76 16.92 -0.29
C GLU A 46 15.23 16.75 -0.34
N LEU A 47 14.49 17.38 0.59
CA LEU A 47 13.03 17.43 0.51
C LEU A 47 12.55 18.12 -0.77
N GLU A 48 13.20 19.21 -1.21
CA GLU A 48 12.86 19.87 -2.48
C GLU A 48 13.15 18.97 -3.69
N LYS A 49 14.21 18.16 -3.67
CA LYS A 49 14.45 17.15 -4.71
C LYS A 49 13.35 16.07 -4.72
N ALA A 50 12.93 15.61 -3.54
CA ALA A 50 11.82 14.66 -3.41
C ALA A 50 10.51 15.26 -3.97
N ARG A 51 10.20 16.52 -3.64
CA ARG A 51 9.05 17.26 -4.17
C ARG A 51 9.08 17.37 -5.69
N ALA A 52 10.25 17.67 -6.28
CA ALA A 52 10.42 17.69 -7.72
C ALA A 52 10.18 16.31 -8.36
N ALA A 53 10.67 15.24 -7.73
CA ALA A 53 10.43 13.87 -8.19
C ALA A 53 8.94 13.49 -8.11
N TYR A 54 8.26 13.79 -7.00
CA TYR A 54 6.81 13.57 -6.82
C TYR A 54 6.00 14.35 -7.86
N ALA A 55 6.36 15.60 -8.15
CA ALA A 55 5.71 16.37 -9.21
C ALA A 55 5.92 15.74 -10.60
N SER A 56 7.12 15.22 -10.88
CA SER A 56 7.39 14.50 -12.13
C SER A 56 6.53 13.24 -12.27
N VAL A 57 6.35 12.47 -11.19
CA VAL A 57 5.48 11.29 -11.18
C VAL A 57 4.01 11.70 -11.38
N ALA A 58 3.54 12.70 -10.64
CA ALA A 58 2.17 13.20 -10.77
C ALA A 58 1.87 13.67 -12.21
N ASN A 59 2.79 14.41 -12.83
CA ASN A 59 2.65 14.85 -14.22
C ASN A 59 2.70 13.70 -15.23
N ALA A 60 3.47 12.64 -14.95
CA ALA A 60 3.51 11.46 -15.80
C ALA A 60 2.16 10.71 -15.76
N ILE A 61 1.59 10.52 -14.56
CA ILE A 61 0.28 9.89 -14.36
C ILE A 61 -0.85 10.74 -14.97
N ALA A 62 -0.77 12.07 -14.83
CA ALA A 62 -1.77 13.01 -15.34
C ALA A 62 -1.97 12.97 -16.87
N ARG A 63 -1.09 12.28 -17.61
CA ARG A 63 -1.26 12.00 -19.04
C ARG A 63 -2.28 10.88 -19.34
N PHE A 64 -2.58 10.04 -18.36
CA PHE A 64 -3.40 8.85 -18.48
C PHE A 64 -4.72 8.99 -17.71
N GLU A 65 -4.67 9.57 -16.51
CA GLU A 65 -5.85 9.75 -15.66
C GLU A 65 -5.76 11.00 -14.75
N PRO A 66 -6.87 11.50 -14.18
CA PRO A 66 -6.83 12.63 -13.26
C PRO A 66 -6.00 12.33 -12.00
N VAL A 67 -5.16 13.28 -11.58
CA VAL A 67 -4.37 13.18 -10.35
C VAL A 67 -4.81 14.21 -9.33
N THR A 68 -4.96 13.79 -8.07
CA THR A 68 -5.14 14.70 -6.94
C THR A 68 -3.97 14.58 -5.98
N MET A 69 -3.23 15.68 -5.83
CA MET A 69 -2.18 15.84 -4.83
C MET A 69 -2.77 16.39 -3.54
N VAL A 70 -2.67 15.61 -2.47
CA VAL A 70 -3.02 15.99 -1.12
C VAL A 70 -1.85 16.74 -0.50
N ALA A 71 -2.09 17.94 0.01
CA ALA A 71 -1.04 18.75 0.60
C ALA A 71 -1.57 19.55 1.79
N ARG A 72 -0.67 19.91 2.71
CA ARG A 72 -1.00 20.89 3.74
C ARG A 72 -1.37 22.23 3.08
N PRO A 73 -2.32 23.00 3.61
CA PRO A 73 -2.76 24.26 2.99
C PRO A 73 -1.61 25.22 2.64
N GLU A 74 -0.59 25.30 3.49
CA GLU A 74 0.60 26.12 3.29
C GLU A 74 1.45 25.71 2.08
N HIS A 75 1.38 24.45 1.63
CA HIS A 75 2.12 23.93 0.48
C HIS A 75 1.31 23.97 -0.83
N ARG A 76 0.06 24.45 -0.81
CA ARG A 76 -0.79 24.51 -2.00
C ARG A 76 -0.15 25.27 -3.16
N ALA A 77 0.53 26.37 -2.87
CA ALA A 77 1.23 27.16 -3.88
C ALA A 77 2.44 26.40 -4.47
N ASP A 78 3.18 25.67 -3.63
CA ASP A 78 4.33 24.87 -4.04
C ASP A 78 3.91 23.75 -5.00
N VAL A 79 2.83 23.04 -4.66
CA VAL A 79 2.27 21.98 -5.51
C VAL A 79 1.87 22.54 -6.88
N ARG A 80 1.14 23.67 -6.92
CA ARG A 80 0.72 24.31 -8.18
C ARG A 80 1.91 24.76 -9.02
N LYS A 81 2.96 25.27 -8.38
CA LYS A 81 4.20 25.68 -9.06
C LYS A 81 4.92 24.49 -9.67
N ALA A 82 5.01 23.37 -8.95
CA ALA A 82 5.76 22.19 -9.39
C ALA A 82 4.98 21.29 -10.37
N CYS A 83 3.66 21.14 -10.18
CA CYS A 83 2.81 20.24 -10.97
C CYS A 83 2.02 20.96 -12.07
N GLY A 84 1.96 22.28 -12.06
CA GLY A 84 1.09 23.04 -12.99
C GLY A 84 -0.40 22.83 -12.70
N SER A 85 -1.24 23.13 -13.69
CA SER A 85 -2.71 23.08 -13.56
C SER A 85 -3.34 21.71 -13.87
N GLY A 86 -2.56 20.75 -14.36
CA GLY A 86 -3.05 19.40 -14.70
C GLY A 86 -3.30 18.51 -13.49
N VAL A 87 -2.72 18.86 -12.33
CA VAL A 87 -2.87 18.14 -11.07
C VAL A 87 -3.77 18.95 -10.13
N GLN A 88 -4.82 18.30 -9.61
CA GLN A 88 -5.71 18.92 -8.62
C GLN A 88 -5.02 18.94 -7.25
N VAL A 89 -5.28 19.98 -6.46
CA VAL A 89 -4.74 20.10 -5.10
C VAL A 89 -5.86 20.03 -4.08
N LYS A 90 -5.82 19.01 -3.22
CA LYS A 90 -6.70 18.86 -2.06
C LYS A 90 -5.95 19.26 -0.81
N ASP A 91 -6.49 20.24 -0.09
CA ASP A 91 -5.90 20.69 1.16
C ASP A 91 -6.29 19.68 2.27
N HIS A 92 -5.31 19.10 2.95
CA HIS A 92 -5.49 18.22 4.10
C HIS A 92 -4.20 18.19 4.93
N ALA A 93 -4.33 18.18 6.26
CA ALA A 93 -3.17 18.05 7.12
C ALA A 93 -2.63 16.61 7.03
N ILE A 94 -1.35 16.45 6.72
CA ILE A 94 -0.67 15.15 6.63
C ILE A 94 0.62 15.20 7.44
N ASP A 95 1.04 14.08 8.00
CA ASP A 95 2.33 13.95 8.70
C ASP A 95 3.43 13.49 7.74
N ASP A 96 3.09 12.66 6.74
CA ASP A 96 3.99 12.17 5.69
C ASP A 96 3.28 11.99 4.31
N SER A 97 4.02 11.59 3.27
CA SER A 97 3.55 11.58 1.87
C SER A 97 3.18 10.22 1.28
N TRP A 98 2.94 9.20 2.10
CA TRP A 98 2.78 7.80 1.67
C TRP A 98 1.31 7.36 1.57
N LEU A 99 0.55 7.90 0.60
CA LEU A 99 -0.88 7.57 0.47
C LEU A 99 -1.19 6.13 0.06
N ARG A 100 -0.23 5.40 -0.51
CA ARG A 100 -0.36 3.95 -0.69
C ARG A 100 -0.69 3.26 0.63
N ASP A 101 -0.14 3.75 1.74
CA ASP A 101 -0.23 3.10 3.04
C ASP A 101 -1.30 3.72 3.95
N THR A 102 -1.65 4.98 3.70
CA THR A 102 -2.54 5.78 4.58
C THR A 102 -3.87 6.14 3.93
N GLY A 103 -3.98 5.96 2.61
CA GLY A 103 -5.21 6.11 1.84
C GLY A 103 -6.18 4.93 2.03
N PRO A 104 -7.44 5.10 1.63
CA PRO A 104 -8.41 4.02 1.69
C PRO A 104 -8.14 2.98 0.59
N SER A 105 -8.32 1.70 0.90
CA SER A 105 -8.45 0.68 -0.15
C SER A 105 -9.89 0.70 -0.66
N PHE A 106 -10.10 1.17 -1.89
CA PHE A 106 -11.43 1.21 -2.48
C PHE A 106 -11.95 -0.19 -2.80
N VAL A 107 -13.22 -0.44 -2.49
CA VAL A 107 -13.90 -1.73 -2.72
C VAL A 107 -15.29 -1.50 -3.30
N ARG A 108 -15.85 -2.51 -3.96
CA ARG A 108 -17.22 -2.47 -4.50
C ARG A 108 -18.06 -3.60 -3.95
N ASP A 109 -19.33 -3.34 -3.66
CA ASP A 109 -20.29 -4.39 -3.34
C ASP A 109 -20.74 -5.14 -4.62
N ALA A 110 -21.52 -6.22 -4.45
CA ALA A 110 -22.09 -7.01 -5.55
C ALA A 110 -23.00 -6.20 -6.50
N ARG A 111 -23.45 -5.00 -6.11
CA ARG A 111 -24.25 -4.08 -6.93
C ARG A 111 -23.38 -3.02 -7.62
N GLY A 112 -22.07 -3.03 -7.38
CA GLY A 112 -21.10 -2.09 -7.93
C GLY A 112 -20.97 -0.78 -7.15
N HIS A 113 -21.58 -0.64 -5.98
CA HIS A 113 -21.44 0.58 -5.18
C HIS A 113 -20.06 0.67 -4.56
N LEU A 114 -19.44 1.84 -4.70
CA LEU A 114 -18.10 2.12 -4.18
C LEU A 114 -18.15 2.38 -2.67
N SER A 115 -17.23 1.78 -1.94
CA SER A 115 -16.91 2.07 -0.53
C SER A 115 -15.39 2.12 -0.38
N GLY A 116 -14.89 2.52 0.78
CA GLY A 116 -13.47 2.45 1.09
C GLY A 116 -13.21 1.78 2.43
N VAL A 117 -12.19 0.94 2.47
CA VAL A 117 -11.63 0.38 3.69
C VAL A 117 -10.64 1.37 4.27
N ALA A 118 -10.90 1.82 5.49
CA ALA A 118 -9.98 2.61 6.28
C ALA A 118 -9.28 1.68 7.28
N TRP A 119 -8.03 1.35 6.97
CA TRP A 119 -7.15 0.61 7.87
C TRP A 119 -6.70 1.48 9.04
N ARG A 120 -6.35 0.86 10.17
CA ARG A 120 -5.57 1.58 11.18
C ARG A 120 -4.15 1.75 10.66
N PHE A 121 -3.56 2.91 10.89
CA PHE A 121 -2.17 3.19 10.56
C PHE A 121 -1.39 3.58 11.82
N ASN A 122 -0.15 3.10 11.94
CA ASN A 122 0.69 3.32 13.12
C ASN A 122 2.13 3.77 12.78
N GLY A 123 2.38 4.27 11.57
CA GLY A 123 3.72 4.66 11.15
C GLY A 123 4.68 3.46 11.00
N TRP A 124 4.23 2.41 10.31
CA TRP A 124 4.97 1.16 10.04
C TRP A 124 5.57 0.51 11.29
N GLY A 125 4.74 0.33 12.32
CA GLY A 125 5.16 -0.24 13.60
C GLY A 125 5.73 0.76 14.59
N GLY A 126 5.28 2.02 14.53
CA GLY A 126 5.71 3.09 15.44
C GLY A 126 7.08 3.68 15.12
N LYS A 127 7.62 3.43 13.91
CA LYS A 127 8.91 3.95 13.47
C LYS A 127 8.89 5.46 13.26
N TYR A 128 7.74 6.01 12.87
CA TYR A 128 7.57 7.43 12.60
C TYR A 128 6.46 8.04 13.46
N GLN A 129 6.77 9.18 14.07
CA GLN A 129 5.86 9.99 14.86
C GLN A 129 6.06 11.48 14.52
N PRO A 130 5.02 12.33 14.65
CA PRO A 130 3.61 11.95 14.75
C PRO A 130 3.12 11.25 13.47
N HIS A 131 2.05 10.48 13.55
CA HIS A 131 1.36 9.84 12.39
C HIS A 131 -0.17 9.98 12.47
N ASN A 132 -0.69 10.78 13.40
CA ASN A 132 -2.12 10.83 13.70
C ASN A 132 -2.93 11.48 12.57
N ARG A 133 -2.34 12.38 11.77
CA ARG A 133 -3.00 13.00 10.63
C ARG A 133 -3.09 12.03 9.45
N ASP A 134 -2.03 11.26 9.25
CA ASP A 134 -1.98 10.18 8.26
C ASP A 134 -3.00 9.09 8.62
N ALA A 135 -3.06 8.69 9.89
CA ALA A 135 -4.00 7.68 10.37
C ALA A 135 -5.48 8.08 10.25
N SER A 136 -5.79 9.38 10.17
CA SER A 136 -7.16 9.86 9.94
C SER A 136 -7.50 10.05 8.46
N PHE A 137 -6.51 10.04 7.56
CA PHE A 137 -6.68 10.48 6.17
C PHE A 137 -7.70 9.65 5.41
N ALA A 138 -7.62 8.31 5.44
CA ALA A 138 -8.57 7.44 4.74
C ALA A 138 -10.02 7.74 5.09
N ALA A 139 -10.34 7.89 6.38
CA ALA A 139 -11.70 8.18 6.83
C ALA A 139 -12.16 9.58 6.40
N SER A 140 -11.29 10.60 6.52
CA SER A 140 -11.61 11.98 6.09
C SER A 140 -11.85 12.04 4.59
N LEU A 141 -11.04 11.34 3.78
CA LEU A 141 -11.20 11.34 2.33
C LEU A 141 -12.54 10.70 1.93
N LEU A 142 -12.93 9.59 2.55
CA LEU A 142 -14.19 8.92 2.23
C LEU A 142 -15.40 9.78 2.61
N GLU A 143 -15.34 10.49 3.75
CA GLU A 143 -16.37 11.46 4.15
C GLU A 143 -16.50 12.59 3.12
N ASP A 144 -15.37 13.18 2.70
CA ASP A 144 -15.35 14.25 1.69
C ASP A 144 -15.91 13.80 0.33
N LEU A 145 -15.74 12.53 -0.02
CA LEU A 145 -16.27 11.93 -1.24
C LEU A 145 -17.73 11.46 -1.08
N GLY A 146 -18.31 11.51 0.12
CA GLY A 146 -19.63 10.98 0.41
C GLY A 146 -19.73 9.46 0.27
N LEU A 147 -18.61 8.74 0.45
CA LEU A 147 -18.52 7.29 0.31
C LEU A 147 -18.59 6.58 1.68
N PRO A 148 -19.22 5.39 1.76
CA PRO A 148 -19.19 4.59 2.98
C PRO A 148 -17.75 4.23 3.40
N CYS A 149 -17.47 4.41 4.70
CA CYS A 149 -16.18 4.11 5.32
C CYS A 149 -16.25 2.83 6.14
N LEU A 150 -15.56 1.79 5.67
CA LEU A 150 -15.44 0.50 6.32
C LEU A 150 -14.19 0.52 7.21
N LYS A 151 -14.38 0.65 8.52
CA LYS A 151 -13.26 0.72 9.48
C LYS A 151 -12.75 -0.68 9.81
N ALA A 152 -11.59 -1.06 9.29
CA ALA A 152 -11.01 -2.37 9.55
C ALA A 152 -10.46 -2.45 10.99
N PRO A 153 -10.68 -3.57 11.71
CA PRO A 153 -10.24 -3.71 13.10
C PRO A 153 -8.76 -4.11 13.24
N MET A 154 -7.91 -3.83 12.25
CA MET A 154 -6.49 -4.16 12.23
C MET A 154 -5.64 -3.00 11.70
N VAL A 155 -4.36 -3.00 12.07
CA VAL A 155 -3.33 -2.20 11.39
C VAL A 155 -2.93 -2.90 10.10
N ALA A 156 -2.99 -2.19 9.00
CA ALA A 156 -2.51 -2.64 7.70
C ALA A 156 -2.21 -1.42 6.83
N GLU A 157 -1.33 -1.62 5.85
CA GLU A 157 -0.97 -0.64 4.86
C GLU A 157 -1.31 -1.16 3.46
N GLY A 158 -1.75 -0.29 2.56
CA GLY A 158 -2.06 -0.70 1.19
C GLY A 158 -0.85 -1.26 0.43
N GLY A 159 0.38 -0.84 0.74
CA GLY A 159 1.61 -1.43 0.17
C GLY A 159 1.95 -2.83 0.69
N ALA A 160 1.33 -3.25 1.81
CA ALA A 160 1.51 -4.59 2.39
C ALA A 160 0.60 -5.67 1.78
N ILE A 161 -0.30 -5.28 0.86
CA ILE A 161 -1.28 -6.14 0.22
C ILE A 161 -1.34 -5.91 -1.30
N HIS A 162 -1.53 -6.96 -2.07
CA HIS A 162 -1.81 -6.85 -3.51
C HIS A 162 -2.87 -7.87 -3.91
N VAL A 163 -3.92 -7.45 -4.60
CA VAL A 163 -5.04 -8.32 -5.01
C VAL A 163 -5.07 -8.52 -6.53
N ASP A 164 -5.65 -9.64 -6.97
CA ASP A 164 -5.90 -9.93 -8.39
C ASP A 164 -7.30 -9.56 -8.88
N GLY A 165 -8.16 -9.05 -7.99
CA GLY A 165 -9.58 -8.76 -8.26
C GLY A 165 -10.48 -9.99 -8.40
N GLU A 166 -9.92 -11.20 -8.36
CA GLU A 166 -10.63 -12.47 -8.54
C GLU A 166 -10.58 -13.37 -7.29
N GLY A 167 -10.16 -12.79 -6.14
CA GLY A 167 -10.23 -13.40 -4.82
C GLY A 167 -8.89 -13.90 -4.28
N THR A 168 -7.77 -13.55 -4.92
CA THR A 168 -6.42 -13.87 -4.45
C THR A 168 -5.74 -12.61 -3.93
N LEU A 169 -5.03 -12.74 -2.81
CA LEU A 169 -4.19 -11.69 -2.23
C LEU A 169 -2.77 -12.21 -2.02
N LEU A 170 -1.79 -11.37 -2.35
CA LEU A 170 -0.37 -11.54 -2.02
C LEU A 170 -0.01 -10.62 -0.85
N THR A 171 0.76 -11.14 0.09
CA THR A 171 1.31 -10.39 1.23
C THR A 171 2.59 -11.07 1.75
N THR A 172 3.27 -10.47 2.73
CA THR A 172 4.44 -11.06 3.40
C THR A 172 4.16 -11.36 4.87
N ARG A 173 4.72 -12.47 5.36
CA ARG A 173 4.73 -12.80 6.79
C ARG A 173 5.52 -11.77 7.58
N GLN A 174 6.66 -11.34 7.03
CA GLN A 174 7.54 -10.34 7.64
C GLN A 174 6.82 -9.04 7.99
N CYS A 175 5.82 -8.62 7.19
CA CYS A 175 5.06 -7.41 7.44
C CYS A 175 3.82 -7.67 8.30
N LEU A 176 2.80 -8.39 7.81
CA LEU A 176 1.49 -8.44 8.50
C LEU A 176 1.50 -9.29 9.76
N LEU A 177 2.43 -10.25 9.89
CA LEU A 177 2.62 -11.04 11.13
C LEU A 177 3.65 -10.42 12.07
N ASN A 178 4.19 -9.25 11.73
CA ASN A 178 5.07 -8.53 12.64
C ASN A 178 4.30 -8.12 13.89
N VAL A 179 4.88 -8.37 15.06
CA VAL A 179 4.31 -8.01 16.37
C VAL A 179 4.03 -6.51 16.49
N ASN A 180 4.75 -5.68 15.73
CA ASN A 180 4.56 -4.23 15.72
C ASN A 180 3.32 -3.76 14.92
N ARG A 181 2.63 -4.64 14.19
CA ARG A 181 1.39 -4.33 13.48
C ARG A 181 0.16 -4.65 14.32
N ASN A 182 -0.04 -5.93 14.61
CA ASN A 182 -1.26 -6.44 15.24
C ASN A 182 -0.93 -7.39 16.40
N PRO A 183 -0.40 -6.87 17.52
CA PRO A 183 -0.02 -7.71 18.65
C PRO A 183 -1.22 -8.51 19.17
N GLY A 184 -1.05 -9.83 19.25
CA GLY A 184 -2.08 -10.76 19.72
C GLY A 184 -3.05 -11.27 18.65
N MET A 185 -2.94 -10.84 17.39
CA MET A 185 -3.69 -11.47 16.28
C MET A 185 -2.94 -12.67 15.73
N ALA A 186 -3.63 -13.79 15.54
CA ALA A 186 -3.10 -14.92 14.79
C ALA A 186 -3.20 -14.67 13.28
N GLN A 187 -2.43 -15.41 12.48
CA GLN A 187 -2.51 -15.34 11.01
C GLN A 187 -3.96 -15.56 10.52
N SER A 188 -4.71 -16.50 11.11
CA SER A 188 -6.11 -16.76 10.76
C SER A 188 -7.05 -15.58 11.04
N ASP A 189 -6.76 -14.75 12.04
CA ASP A 189 -7.55 -13.54 12.32
C ASP A 189 -7.36 -12.50 11.23
N ILE A 190 -6.11 -12.32 10.80
CA ILE A 190 -5.73 -11.42 9.70
C ILE A 190 -6.35 -11.91 8.39
N GLU A 191 -6.25 -13.20 8.10
CA GLU A 191 -6.85 -13.80 6.90
C GLU A 191 -8.37 -13.59 6.85
N ARG A 192 -9.05 -13.79 7.99
CA ARG A 192 -10.50 -13.54 8.09
C ARG A 192 -10.84 -12.06 7.83
N ILE A 193 -10.12 -11.12 8.44
CA ILE A 193 -10.36 -9.68 8.25
C ILE A 193 -10.11 -9.28 6.80
N LEU A 194 -9.00 -9.72 6.20
CA LEU A 194 -8.71 -9.43 4.78
C LEU A 194 -9.80 -10.01 3.88
N GLY A 195 -10.27 -11.24 4.13
CA GLY A 195 -11.36 -11.85 3.38
C GLY A 195 -12.68 -11.07 3.49
N GLU A 196 -13.07 -10.68 4.71
CA GLU A 196 -14.29 -9.90 4.97
C GLU A 196 -14.28 -8.51 4.31
N PHE A 197 -13.13 -7.82 4.31
CA PHE A 197 -13.02 -6.44 3.85
C PHE A 197 -12.64 -6.31 2.37
N LEU A 198 -11.96 -7.31 1.78
CA LEU A 198 -11.44 -7.23 0.40
C LEU A 198 -12.02 -8.28 -0.55
N GLY A 199 -12.81 -9.23 -0.06
CA GLY A 199 -13.43 -10.27 -0.89
C GLY A 199 -12.48 -11.39 -1.30
N VAL A 200 -11.36 -11.52 -0.60
CA VAL A 200 -10.33 -12.51 -0.93
C VAL A 200 -10.64 -13.83 -0.23
N ARG A 201 -10.45 -14.94 -0.95
CA ARG A 201 -10.69 -16.30 -0.45
C ARG A 201 -9.42 -17.13 -0.40
N LYS A 202 -8.35 -16.67 -1.05
CA LYS A 202 -7.02 -17.26 -0.97
C LYS A 202 -6.00 -16.17 -0.69
N ILE A 203 -5.17 -16.37 0.33
CA ILE A 203 -4.05 -15.49 0.65
C ILE A 203 -2.77 -16.28 0.50
N ILE A 204 -1.86 -15.75 -0.32
CA ILE A 204 -0.54 -16.31 -0.54
C ILE A 204 0.45 -15.45 0.25
N TRP A 205 1.09 -16.10 1.21
CA TRP A 205 2.03 -15.48 2.13
C TRP A 205 3.46 -15.76 1.66
N LEU A 206 4.16 -14.71 1.21
CA LEU A 206 5.61 -14.76 1.07
C LEU A 206 6.28 -14.67 2.45
N ASN A 207 7.52 -15.13 2.56
CA ASN A 207 8.21 -15.11 3.85
C ASN A 207 8.78 -13.73 4.15
N GLU A 208 9.58 -13.19 3.24
CA GLU A 208 10.35 -11.97 3.42
C GLU A 208 10.17 -11.02 2.22
N GLY A 209 10.16 -9.72 2.52
CA GLY A 209 10.34 -8.66 1.53
C GLY A 209 11.80 -8.33 1.28
N LEU A 210 12.08 -7.23 0.59
CA LEU A 210 13.45 -6.87 0.26
C LEU A 210 14.27 -6.50 1.51
N SER A 211 15.55 -6.87 1.50
CA SER A 211 16.52 -6.48 2.53
C SER A 211 16.69 -4.96 2.59
N GLY A 212 16.60 -4.40 3.80
CA GLY A 212 16.71 -2.97 4.06
C GLY A 212 15.39 -2.21 4.06
N ASP A 213 14.27 -2.88 3.76
CA ASP A 213 12.94 -2.30 3.73
C ASP A 213 12.46 -1.84 5.13
N GLU A 214 12.22 -0.53 5.25
CA GLU A 214 11.76 0.10 6.50
C GLU A 214 10.30 -0.24 6.83
N THR A 215 9.56 -0.78 5.87
CA THR A 215 8.15 -1.16 6.03
C THR A 215 7.96 -2.56 6.63
N ASP A 216 9.05 -3.25 6.99
CA ASP A 216 9.07 -4.65 7.39
C ASP A 216 8.72 -5.62 6.24
N GLY A 217 9.08 -5.27 5.01
CA GLY A 217 8.99 -6.15 3.86
C GLY A 217 7.63 -6.06 3.16
N HIS A 218 7.24 -4.87 2.72
CA HIS A 218 6.03 -4.70 1.92
C HIS A 218 6.05 -5.54 0.64
N ILE A 219 4.89 -6.04 0.24
CA ILE A 219 4.73 -6.91 -0.93
C ILE A 219 4.91 -6.13 -2.23
N ASP A 220 4.57 -4.84 -2.25
CA ASP A 220 4.64 -3.95 -3.42
C ASP A 220 6.07 -3.64 -3.89
N ASN A 221 7.08 -3.99 -3.09
CA ASN A 221 8.49 -3.97 -3.49
C ASN A 221 8.96 -5.32 -4.06
N VAL A 222 8.18 -6.38 -3.87
CA VAL A 222 8.58 -7.77 -4.14
C VAL A 222 7.87 -8.32 -5.36
N VAL A 223 6.55 -8.28 -5.37
CA VAL A 223 5.73 -8.91 -6.41
C VAL A 223 4.41 -8.17 -6.56
N CYS A 224 3.94 -8.06 -7.80
CA CYS A 224 2.61 -7.57 -8.11
C CYS A 224 1.91 -8.52 -9.08
N PHE A 225 0.58 -8.51 -9.04
CA PHE A 225 -0.22 -9.10 -10.10
C PHE A 225 -0.19 -8.16 -11.32
N ALA A 226 0.08 -8.71 -12.50
CA ALA A 226 0.01 -7.97 -13.77
C ALA A 226 -1.28 -8.27 -14.55
N ALA A 227 -1.88 -9.43 -14.29
CA ALA A 227 -3.16 -9.90 -14.80
C ALA A 227 -3.58 -11.13 -13.96
N PRO A 228 -4.80 -11.65 -14.10
CA PRO A 228 -5.18 -12.91 -13.46
C PRO A 228 -4.20 -14.04 -13.83
N GLY A 229 -3.63 -14.70 -12.82
CA GLY A 229 -2.63 -15.76 -13.01
C GLY A 229 -1.25 -15.30 -13.50
N LYS A 230 -0.95 -13.98 -13.54
CA LYS A 230 0.35 -13.45 -13.97
C LYS A 230 0.98 -12.55 -12.91
N LEU A 231 2.25 -12.81 -12.62
CA LEU A 231 3.03 -12.09 -11.61
C LEU A 231 4.24 -11.41 -12.23
N ILE A 232 4.57 -10.22 -11.75
CA ILE A 232 5.88 -9.60 -11.97
C ILE A 232 6.62 -9.64 -10.63
N LEU A 233 7.74 -10.34 -10.59
CA LEU A 233 8.56 -10.58 -9.40
C LEU A 233 9.89 -9.84 -9.50
N GLN A 234 10.24 -9.12 -8.43
CA GLN A 234 11.54 -8.50 -8.27
C GLN A 234 12.60 -9.59 -8.05
N GLY A 235 13.44 -9.80 -9.07
CA GLY A 235 14.53 -10.77 -9.03
C GLY A 235 15.82 -10.20 -8.46
N CYS A 236 16.82 -11.08 -8.28
CA CYS A 236 18.21 -10.76 -7.97
C CYS A 236 19.09 -11.92 -8.46
N GLU A 237 20.10 -11.63 -9.30
CA GLU A 237 20.99 -12.66 -9.86
C GLU A 237 22.37 -12.71 -9.20
N ASP A 238 22.75 -11.69 -8.43
CA ASP A 238 24.06 -11.62 -7.75
C ASP A 238 24.04 -12.41 -6.43
N PRO A 239 24.75 -13.55 -6.30
CA PRO A 239 24.77 -14.35 -5.08
C PRO A 239 25.38 -13.66 -3.87
N ALA A 240 26.12 -12.56 -4.06
CA ALA A 240 26.69 -11.77 -2.98
C ALA A 240 25.70 -10.74 -2.40
N ASP A 241 24.59 -10.47 -3.09
CA ASP A 241 23.57 -9.54 -2.61
C ASP A 241 22.64 -10.22 -1.59
N ALA A 242 22.31 -9.50 -0.51
CA ALA A 242 21.38 -9.97 0.51
C ALA A 242 20.00 -10.38 -0.03
N ASN A 243 19.56 -9.80 -1.15
CA ASN A 243 18.28 -10.10 -1.80
C ASN A 243 18.30 -11.38 -2.65
N PHE A 244 19.46 -11.99 -2.92
CA PHE A 244 19.55 -13.20 -3.76
C PHE A 244 18.76 -14.37 -3.18
N ARG A 245 18.95 -14.63 -1.88
CA ARG A 245 18.23 -15.69 -1.16
C ARG A 245 16.72 -15.42 -1.18
N ILE A 246 16.32 -14.20 -0.80
CA ILE A 246 14.92 -13.75 -0.73
C ILE A 246 14.23 -13.93 -2.09
N ALA A 247 14.84 -13.46 -3.18
CA ALA A 247 14.29 -13.57 -4.52
C ALA A 247 14.13 -15.03 -4.96
N LYS A 248 15.13 -15.89 -4.67
CA LYS A 248 15.07 -17.32 -4.99
C LYS A 248 13.95 -18.03 -4.22
N ASP A 249 13.83 -17.76 -2.92
CA ASP A 249 12.84 -18.41 -2.06
C ASP A 249 11.42 -17.95 -2.41
N ASN A 250 11.22 -16.65 -2.65
CA ASN A 250 9.93 -16.12 -3.12
C ASN A 250 9.52 -16.70 -4.48
N HIS A 251 10.47 -16.83 -5.43
CA HIS A 251 10.18 -17.48 -6.71
C HIS A 251 9.79 -18.94 -6.55
N ALA A 252 10.53 -19.71 -5.75
CA ALA A 252 10.25 -21.12 -5.52
C ALA A 252 8.87 -21.34 -4.88
N LEU A 253 8.51 -20.49 -3.90
CA LEU A 253 7.19 -20.51 -3.28
C LEU A 253 6.09 -20.22 -4.30
N LEU A 254 6.22 -19.12 -5.06
CA LEU A 254 5.21 -18.72 -6.05
C LEU A 254 5.04 -19.74 -7.18
N ALA A 255 6.12 -20.42 -7.60
CA ALA A 255 6.05 -21.47 -8.62
C ALA A 255 5.20 -22.68 -8.21
N GLU A 256 5.14 -22.96 -6.90
CA GLU A 256 4.35 -24.06 -6.33
C GLU A 256 2.94 -23.64 -5.89
N GLU A 257 2.60 -22.37 -6.05
CA GLU A 257 1.28 -21.85 -5.71
C GLU A 257 0.30 -21.87 -6.89
N THR A 258 -0.96 -21.59 -6.55
CA THR A 258 -2.05 -21.31 -7.49
C THR A 258 -2.84 -20.12 -7.00
N ASP A 259 -3.60 -19.45 -7.86
CA ASP A 259 -4.53 -18.43 -7.39
C ASP A 259 -5.86 -19.03 -6.89
N ALA A 260 -6.78 -18.16 -6.49
CA ALA A 260 -8.10 -18.54 -5.98
C ALA A 260 -9.03 -19.20 -7.02
N ALA A 261 -8.63 -19.23 -8.29
CA ALA A 261 -9.30 -19.94 -9.38
C ALA A 261 -8.55 -21.23 -9.78
N GLY A 262 -7.45 -21.57 -9.08
CA GLY A 262 -6.65 -22.77 -9.34
C GLY A 262 -5.65 -22.62 -10.48
N ARG A 263 -5.40 -21.42 -11.00
CA ARG A 263 -4.40 -21.20 -12.06
C ARG A 263 -3.00 -21.17 -11.46
N ARG A 264 -2.05 -21.83 -12.13
CA ARG A 264 -0.61 -21.66 -11.86
C ARG A 264 -0.16 -20.28 -12.33
N PHE A 265 0.83 -19.70 -11.66
CA PHE A 265 1.34 -18.39 -12.03
C PHE A 265 2.32 -18.45 -13.20
N GLU A 266 2.11 -17.58 -14.19
CA GLU A 266 3.17 -17.12 -15.09
C GLU A 266 3.98 -16.05 -14.36
N ILE A 267 5.28 -16.28 -14.12
CA ILE A 267 6.13 -15.38 -13.32
C ILE A 267 7.14 -14.70 -14.24
N ILE A 268 7.02 -13.38 -14.38
CA ILE A 268 7.97 -12.52 -15.09
C ILE A 268 8.95 -11.93 -14.07
N ARG A 269 10.23 -12.21 -14.21
CA ARG A 269 11.27 -11.69 -13.30
C ARG A 269 11.89 -10.40 -13.83
N LEU A 270 11.96 -9.38 -12.97
CA LEU A 270 12.70 -8.15 -13.24
C LEU A 270 14.10 -8.19 -12.60
N PRO A 271 15.11 -7.50 -13.17
CA PRO A 271 16.42 -7.38 -12.53
C PRO A 271 16.33 -6.52 -11.25
N LEU A 272 17.21 -6.74 -10.28
CA LEU A 272 17.35 -5.83 -9.13
C LEU A 272 18.05 -4.55 -9.56
N PRO A 273 17.56 -3.35 -9.16
CA PRO A 273 18.37 -2.15 -9.25
C PRO A 273 19.69 -2.31 -8.49
N GLY A 274 20.79 -1.79 -9.06
CA GLY A 274 22.09 -1.81 -8.38
C GLY A 274 22.01 -1.12 -7.01
N PRO A 275 22.73 -1.62 -5.98
CA PRO A 275 22.59 -1.13 -4.62
C PRO A 275 22.95 0.35 -4.52
N ARG A 276 22.12 1.10 -3.79
CA ARG A 276 22.35 2.49 -3.40
C ARG A 276 22.28 2.57 -1.88
N PHE A 277 22.99 3.57 -1.35
CA PHE A 277 23.07 3.81 0.09
C PHE A 277 22.80 5.28 0.36
N ASP A 278 22.19 5.55 1.51
CA ASP A 278 22.03 6.92 2.01
C ASP A 278 23.36 7.49 2.54
N ALA A 279 23.31 8.73 3.03
CA ALA A 279 24.47 9.41 3.60
C ALA A 279 25.05 8.72 4.86
N HIS A 280 24.31 7.80 5.48
CA HIS A 280 24.70 7.04 6.66
C HIS A 280 25.16 5.61 6.33
N GLY A 281 25.22 5.26 5.04
CA GLY A 281 25.61 3.92 4.58
C GLY A 281 24.51 2.88 4.72
N LYS A 282 23.26 3.29 5.01
CA LYS A 282 22.11 2.39 5.01
C LYS A 282 21.68 2.12 3.58
N ARG A 283 21.43 0.85 3.25
CA ARG A 283 20.94 0.44 1.93
C ARG A 283 19.54 1.02 1.68
N LEU A 284 19.36 1.63 0.50
CA LEU A 284 18.05 2.05 0.02
C LEU A 284 17.33 0.85 -0.61
N THR A 285 16.04 0.72 -0.29
CA THR A 285 15.17 -0.30 -0.87
C THR A 285 14.69 0.17 -2.24
N LEU A 286 15.31 -0.36 -3.30
CA LEU A 286 14.99 -0.03 -4.68
C LEU A 286 14.33 -1.22 -5.35
N SER A 287 13.20 -0.98 -6.00
CA SER A 287 12.44 -1.99 -6.73
C SER A 287 11.86 -1.41 -8.01
N TYR A 288 11.94 -2.15 -9.12
CA TYR A 288 11.19 -1.81 -10.33
C TYR A 288 9.73 -2.29 -10.26
N VAL A 289 9.41 -3.19 -9.33
CA VAL A 289 8.04 -3.68 -9.09
C VAL A 289 7.17 -2.62 -8.42
N ASN A 290 7.75 -1.64 -7.73
CA ASN A 290 7.05 -0.52 -7.12
C ASN A 290 6.62 0.54 -8.16
N TYR A 291 5.93 0.10 -9.22
CA TYR A 291 5.34 0.95 -10.24
C TYR A 291 3.85 1.19 -9.97
N TYR A 292 3.23 2.08 -10.75
CA TYR A 292 1.80 2.37 -10.70
C TYR A 292 1.16 2.10 -12.07
N VAL A 293 -0.06 1.55 -12.08
CA VAL A 293 -0.86 1.34 -13.30
C VAL A 293 -1.87 2.47 -13.46
N ALA A 294 -1.90 3.09 -14.64
CA ALA A 294 -2.79 4.17 -15.04
C ALA A 294 -3.33 3.93 -16.46
#